data_AF-A0A6I5R0S8-F1
#
_entry.id   AF-A0A6I5R0S8-F1
#
_cell.length_a   1.000
_cell.length_b   1.000
_cell.length_c   1.000
_cell.angle_alpha   90.00
_cell.angle_beta   90.00
_cell.angle_gamma   90.00
#
_symmetry.space_group_name_H-M   'P 1'
#
loop_
_entity.id
_entity.type
_entity.pdbx_description
1 polymer ?
#
loop_
_entity_poly.entity_id
_entity_poly.type
_entity_poly.pdbx_seq_one_letter_code
_entity_poly.pdbx_strand_id
1 'polypeptide(L)' 'MATFSSVSMRSNSEDAEIWASLREAIASSSGFQGWKQQQGDRSLETQSLDKLVRRYLRETLETLAY' A
#
# COMPACT_ATOMS: atom_id res chain seq x y z
N MET A 1 2.25 31.72 0.67
CA MET A 1 3.12 31.07 1.67
C MET A 1 2.44 29.77 2.05
N ALA A 2 2.98 28.62 1.66
CA ALA A 2 2.35 27.33 1.95
C ALA A 2 2.65 26.94 3.40
N THR A 3 1.63 26.97 4.26
CA THR A 3 1.70 26.45 5.62
C THR A 3 1.67 24.93 5.55
N PHE A 4 2.82 24.29 5.77
CA PHE A 4 2.87 22.87 6.13
C PHE A 4 2.28 22.73 7.52
N SER A 5 0.94 22.66 7.58
CA SER A 5 0.21 22.48 8.81
C SER A 5 0.52 21.10 9.36
N SER A 6 1.36 21.08 10.39
CA SER A 6 1.31 20.23 11.58
C SER A 6 0.84 18.80 11.32
N VAL A 7 1.74 17.83 11.52
CA VAL A 7 1.39 16.46 11.91
C VAL A 7 0.67 16.54 13.27
N SER A 8 -0.55 17.07 13.26
CA SER A 8 -1.48 16.98 14.37
C SER A 8 -1.70 15.50 14.59
N MET A 9 -1.49 15.07 15.83
CA MET A 9 -1.72 13.73 16.34
C MET A 9 -3.03 13.18 15.77
N ARG A 10 -2.94 12.48 14.64
CA ARG A 10 -4.07 11.74 14.07
C ARG A 10 -4.30 10.61 15.05
N SER A 11 -5.54 10.47 15.49
CA SER A 11 -5.89 9.36 16.36
C SER A 11 -5.52 8.09 15.57
N ASN A 12 -4.87 7.11 16.18
CA ASN A 12 -4.46 5.87 15.50
C ASN A 12 -5.60 5.21 14.68
N SER A 13 -6.86 5.48 15.05
CA SER A 13 -8.07 5.09 14.29
C SER A 13 -8.21 5.80 12.93
N GLU A 14 -7.91 7.09 12.84
CA GLU A 14 -7.97 7.86 11.59
C GLU A 14 -6.85 7.41 10.63
N ASP A 15 -5.64 7.20 11.14
CA ASP A 15 -4.55 6.63 10.33
C ASP A 15 -4.87 5.20 9.86
N ALA A 16 -5.56 4.40 10.69
CA ALA A 16 -6.02 3.07 10.30
C ALA A 16 -7.09 3.11 9.20
N GLU A 17 -8.00 4.08 9.23
CA GLU A 17 -9.02 4.29 8.19
C GLU A 17 -8.41 4.77 6.87
N ILE A 18 -7.47 5.72 6.95
CA ILE A 18 -6.68 6.18 5.81
C ILE A 18 -5.90 5.01 5.19
N TRP A 19 -5.28 4.18 6.03
CA TRP A 19 -4.54 3.00 5.59
C TRP A 19 -5.46 1.93 4.98
N ALA A 20 -6.67 1.74 5.51
CA ALA A 20 -7.67 0.85 4.90
C ALA A 20 -8.04 1.32 3.48
N SER A 21 -8.43 2.59 3.36
CA SER A 21 -8.79 3.19 2.07
C SER A 21 -7.64 3.13 1.05
N LEU A 22 -6.42 3.40 1.49
CA LEU A 22 -5.23 3.33 0.64
C LEU A 22 -4.98 1.90 0.14
N ARG A 23 -5.06 0.90 1.03
CA ARG A 23 -4.88 -0.51 0.64
C ARG A 23 -5.92 -0.94 -0.38
N GLU A 24 -7.17 -0.54 -0.22
CA GLU A 24 -8.24 -0.86 -1.17
C GLU A 24 -8.01 -0.18 -2.53
N ALA A 25 -7.63 1.10 -2.54
CA ALA A 25 -7.30 1.81 -3.77
C ALA A 25 -6.13 1.17 -4.52
N ILE A 26 -5.08 0.74 -3.79
CA ILE A 26 -3.95 0.01 -4.37
C ILE A 26 -4.41 -1.37 -4.87
N ALA A 27 -5.23 -2.09 -4.10
CA ALA A 27 -5.76 -3.40 -4.48
C ALA A 27 -6.56 -3.36 -5.78
N SER A 28 -7.31 -2.28 -5.99
CA SER A 28 -8.10 -2.03 -7.18
C SER A 28 -7.29 -1.47 -8.35
N SER A 29 -6.01 -1.13 -8.14
CA SER A 29 -5.16 -0.57 -9.20
C SER A 29 -4.64 -1.66 -10.12
N SER A 30 -4.66 -1.41 -11.43
CA SER A 30 -4.19 -2.35 -12.45
C SER A 30 -2.73 -2.76 -12.26
N GLY A 31 -1.89 -1.88 -11.72
CA GLY A 31 -0.48 -2.17 -11.43
C GLY A 31 -0.32 -3.24 -10.34
N PHE A 32 -1.12 -3.15 -9.28
CA PHE A 32 -1.11 -4.14 -8.20
C PHE A 32 -1.68 -5.48 -8.65
N GLN A 33 -2.78 -5.48 -9.41
CA GLN A 33 -3.37 -6.70 -9.94
C GLN A 33 -2.42 -7.43 -10.90
N GLY A 34 -1.76 -6.68 -11.79
CA GLY A 34 -0.75 -7.23 -12.70
C GLY A 34 0.46 -7.77 -11.96
N TRP A 35 0.98 -7.02 -10.98
CA TRP A 35 2.08 -7.48 -10.12
C TRP A 35 1.71 -8.76 -9.35
N LYS A 36 0.51 -8.81 -8.74
CA LYS A 36 0.03 -10.01 -8.02
C LYS A 36 -0.04 -11.23 -8.95
N GLN A 37 -0.51 -11.05 -10.18
CA GLN A 37 -0.57 -12.13 -11.17
C GLN A 37 0.82 -12.59 -11.63
N GLN A 38 1.74 -11.65 -11.85
CA GLN A 38 3.13 -11.96 -12.23
C GLN A 38 3.88 -12.74 -11.16
N GLN A 39 3.61 -12.47 -9.88
CA GLN A 39 4.26 -13.18 -8.79
C GLN A 39 3.93 -14.67 -8.79
N GLY A 40 2.78 -15.11 -9.34
CA GLY A 40 2.44 -16.53 -9.55
C GLY A 40 2.43 -17.41 -8.29
N ASP A 41 2.65 -16.81 -7.12
CA ASP A 41 2.97 -17.52 -5.89
C ASP A 41 1.68 -17.77 -5.12
N ARG A 42 1.31 -19.05 -4.99
CA ARG A 42 0.14 -19.49 -4.22
C ARG A 42 0.20 -19.07 -2.74
N SER A 43 1.38 -18.74 -2.21
CA SER A 43 1.54 -18.21 -0.86
C SER A 43 1.08 -16.76 -0.75
N LEU A 44 1.02 -16.00 -1.85
CA LEU A 44 0.43 -14.65 -1.86
C LEU A 44 -1.10 -14.69 -1.80
N GLU A 45 -1.74 -15.73 -2.33
CA GLU A 45 -3.20 -15.91 -2.27
C GLU A 45 -3.70 -16.13 -0.85
N THR A 46 -2.90 -16.78 0.01
CA THR A 46 -3.23 -16.97 1.44
C THR A 46 -2.83 -15.79 2.32
N GLN A 47 -2.17 -14.77 1.78
CA GLN A 47 -1.72 -13.62 2.54
C GLN A 47 -2.76 -12.52 2.59
N SER A 48 -2.88 -11.89 3.76
CA SER A 48 -3.74 -10.73 3.95
C SER A 48 -3.37 -9.60 3.00
N LEU A 49 -4.37 -8.87 2.51
CA LEU A 49 -4.20 -7.74 1.60
C LEU A 49 -3.15 -6.74 2.10
N ASP A 50 -3.11 -6.51 3.41
CA ASP A 50 -2.11 -5.67 4.06
C ASP A 50 -0.67 -6.06 3.73
N LYS A 51 -0.33 -7.35 3.83
CA LYS A 51 1.01 -7.86 3.56
C LYS A 51 1.36 -7.73 2.08
N LEU A 52 0.39 -8.00 1.20
CA LEU A 52 0.58 -7.87 -0.24
C LEU A 52 0.82 -6.41 -0.65
N VAL A 53 0.02 -5.48 -0.13
CA VAL A 53 0.18 -4.05 -0.39
C VAL A 53 1.53 -3.55 0.11
N ARG A 54 1.96 -3.97 1.32
CA ARG A 54 3.29 -3.60 1.84
C ARG A 54 4.44 -4.14 0.98
N ARG A 55 4.35 -5.39 0.48
CA ARG A 55 5.35 -5.96 -0.43
C ARG A 55 5.41 -5.19 -1.74
N TYR A 56 4.25 -4.96 -2.36
CA TYR A 56 4.16 -4.19 -3.60
C TYR A 56 4.75 -2.79 -3.45
N LEU A 57 4.42 -2.08 -2.37
CA LEU A 57 5.00 -0.76 -2.09
C LEU A 57 6.51 -0.83 -1.89
N ARG A 58 7.00 -1.85 -1.19
CA ARG A 58 8.44 -2.03 -0.99
C ARG A 58 9.16 -2.27 -2.32
N GLU A 59 8.68 -3.19 -3.14
CA GLU A 59 9.30 -3.52 -4.44
C GLU A 59 9.25 -2.35 -5.42
N THR A 60 8.12 -1.63 -5.48
CA THR A 60 7.99 -0.44 -6.32
C THR A 60 8.89 0.71 -5.87
N LEU A 61 9.11 0.87 -4.57
CA LEU A 61 10.07 1.84 -4.03
C LEU A 61 11.52 1.42 -4.28
N GLU A 62 11.85 0.12 -4.16
CA GLU A 62 13.19 -0.40 -4.47
C GLU A 62 13.55 -0.21 -5.95
N THR A 63 12.56 -0.27 -6.85
CA THR A 63 12.76 -0.06 -8.30
C THR A 63 13.02 1.40 -8.66
N LEU A 64 12.57 2.37 -7.85
CA LEU A 64 12.79 3.80 -8.08
C LEU A 64 14.03 4.37 -7.37
N ALA A 65 14.69 3.57 -6.53
CA ALA A 65 15.87 3.97 -5.77
C ALA A 65 17.20 3.69 -6.49
N TYR A 66 17.14 3.32 -7.78
CA TYR A 66 18.28 3.02 -8.64
C TYR A 66 18.37 4.02 -9.78
#